data_AF-X7F4C0-F1
#
_entry.id   AF-X7F4C0-F1
#
_cell.length_a   1.000
_cell.length_b   1.000
_cell.length_c   1.000
_cell.angle_alpha   90.00
_cell.angle_beta   90.00
_cell.angle_gamma   90.00
#
_symmetry.space_group_name_H-M   'P 1'
#
loop_
_entity.id
_entity.type
_entity.pdbx_description
1 polymer ?
#
loop_
_entity_poly.entity_id
_entity_poly.type
_entity_poly.pdbx_seq_one_letter_code
_entity_poly.pdbx_strand_id
1 'polypeptide(L)'
;MNALERQEDALIDCGVDPAHVIRAALRRAVKNWELEPDFVAPSEEKRTRITEWRARTSLAVDASAVSALLRAYDPLDVLSKWTLIRGQLEPRVWAEIDAILDEIADRAAAPQEVPDEPRT
;
A
#
# COMPACT_ATOMS: atom_id res chain seq x y z
N MET A 1 -11.86 -17.06 -0.17
CA MET A 1 -11.68 -15.61 -0.02
C MET A 1 -10.22 -15.36 0.34
N ASN A 2 -9.48 -14.76 -0.58
CA ASN A 2 -8.11 -14.29 -0.38
C ASN A 2 -8.10 -13.00 0.47
N ALA A 3 -6.97 -12.67 1.12
CA ALA A 3 -6.76 -11.39 1.79
C ALA A 3 -7.01 -10.20 0.86
N LEU A 4 -6.55 -10.29 -0.40
CA LEU A 4 -6.76 -9.25 -1.40
C LEU A 4 -8.23 -9.09 -1.82
N GLU A 5 -8.99 -10.19 -1.86
CA GLU A 5 -10.43 -10.15 -2.18
C GLU A 5 -11.21 -9.47 -1.05
N ARG A 6 -10.90 -9.82 0.21
CA ARG A 6 -11.51 -9.17 1.38
C ARG A 6 -11.22 -7.66 1.41
N GLN A 7 -10.00 -7.28 1.06
CA GLN A 7 -9.57 -5.89 1.01
C GLN A 7 -10.26 -5.10 -0.09
N GLU A 8 -10.53 -5.72 -1.25
CA GLU A 8 -11.33 -5.14 -2.32
C GLU A 8 -12.77 -4.88 -1.86
N ASP A 9 -13.43 -5.85 -1.22
CA ASP A 9 -14.78 -5.67 -0.66
C ASP A 9 -14.81 -4.53 0.38
N ALA A 10 -13.84 -4.50 1.29
CA ALA A 10 -13.74 -3.45 2.31
C ALA A 10 -13.49 -2.05 1.72
N LEU A 11 -12.70 -1.95 0.65
CA LEU A 11 -12.49 -0.69 -0.06
C LEU A 11 -13.80 -0.18 -0.69
N ILE A 12 -14.62 -1.07 -1.24
CA ILE A 12 -15.93 -0.72 -1.83
C ILE A 12 -16.88 -0.20 -0.74
N ASP A 13 -16.87 -0.85 0.43
CA ASP A 13 -17.84 -0.58 1.51
C ASP A 13 -17.45 0.57 2.44
N CYS A 14 -16.19 1.03 2.44
CA CYS A 14 -15.70 2.02 3.41
C CYS A 14 -16.24 3.45 3.23
N GLY A 15 -17.01 3.72 2.17
CA GLY A 15 -17.61 5.03 1.89
C GLY A 15 -16.61 6.13 1.47
N VAL A 16 -15.34 5.78 1.29
CA VAL A 16 -14.28 6.64 0.75
C VAL A 16 -13.88 6.12 -0.62
N ASP A 17 -13.61 7.02 -1.58
CA ASP A 17 -13.09 6.62 -2.89
C ASP A 17 -11.82 5.74 -2.72
N PRO A 18 -11.85 4.47 -3.19
CA PRO A 18 -10.73 3.54 -3.04
C PRO A 18 -9.41 4.07 -3.59
N ALA A 19 -9.44 4.89 -4.64
CA ALA A 19 -8.23 5.51 -5.19
C ALA A 19 -7.58 6.49 -4.22
N HIS A 20 -8.34 7.12 -3.31
CA HIS A 20 -7.78 7.94 -2.23
C HIS A 20 -7.14 7.09 -1.15
N VAL A 21 -7.80 6.00 -0.74
CA VAL A 21 -7.27 5.06 0.27
C VAL A 21 -5.95 4.46 -0.20
N ILE A 22 -5.91 3.94 -1.43
CA ILE A 22 -4.68 3.33 -2.00
C ILE A 22 -3.54 4.35 -2.12
N ARG A 23 -3.84 5.59 -2.53
CA ARG A 23 -2.82 6.66 -2.58
C ARG A 23 -2.32 7.04 -1.19
N ALA A 24 -3.19 7.10 -0.19
CA ALA A 24 -2.82 7.39 1.18
C ALA A 24 -1.96 6.26 1.79
N ALA A 25 -2.37 5.00 1.59
CA ALA A 25 -1.62 3.84 2.01
C ALA A 25 -0.22 3.80 1.37
N LEU A 26 -0.14 4.05 0.06
CA LEU A 26 1.14 4.12 -0.63
C LEU A 26 2.06 5.19 -0.03
N ARG A 27 1.53 6.38 0.27
CA ARG A 27 2.30 7.46 0.92
C ARG A 27 2.76 7.08 2.33
N ARG A 28 1.92 6.41 3.12
CA ARG A 28 2.28 5.93 4.47
C ARG A 28 3.37 4.86 4.40
N ALA A 29 3.19 3.87 3.52
CA ALA A 29 4.12 2.76 3.35
C ALA A 29 5.53 3.23 2.97
N VAL A 30 5.65 4.25 2.11
CA VAL A 30 6.95 4.75 1.64
C VAL A 30 7.62 5.76 2.56
N LYS A 31 6.87 6.37 3.51
CA LYS A 31 7.36 7.52 4.30
C LYS A 31 8.66 7.26 5.04
N ASN A 32 8.80 6.05 5.60
CA ASN A 32 9.97 5.59 6.35
C ASN A 32 10.43 4.23 5.82
N TRP A 33 10.35 4.01 4.51
CA TRP A 33 10.83 2.77 3.89
C TRP A 33 12.21 3.01 3.30
N GLU A 34 13.09 2.06 3.60
CA GLU A 34 14.40 1.91 2.98
C GLU A 34 14.48 0.51 2.38
N LEU A 35 15.31 0.37 1.35
CA LEU A 35 15.52 -0.90 0.67
C LEU A 35 16.38 -1.82 1.53
N GLU A 36 15.81 -2.95 1.94
CA GLU A 36 16.53 -3.97 2.69
C GLU A 36 17.44 -4.80 1.77
N PRO A 37 18.53 -5.39 2.29
CA PRO A 37 19.48 -6.17 1.50
C PRO A 37 18.92 -7.53 1.04
N ASP A 38 17.81 -7.98 1.61
CA ASP A 38 17.20 -9.26 1.29
C ASP A 38 16.18 -9.14 0.16
N PHE A 39 16.33 -9.98 -0.86
CA PHE A 39 15.34 -10.05 -1.93
C PHE A 39 14.07 -10.74 -1.44
N VAL A 40 12.94 -10.07 -1.62
CA VAL A 40 11.61 -10.63 -1.40
C VAL A 40 10.93 -10.75 -2.75
N ALA A 41 10.50 -11.95 -3.11
CA ALA A 41 9.77 -12.18 -4.35
C ALA A 41 8.40 -11.44 -4.29
N PRO A 42 8.02 -10.69 -5.33
CA PRO A 42 6.69 -10.09 -5.39
C PRO A 42 5.60 -11.16 -5.33
N SER A 43 4.46 -10.83 -4.70
CA SER A 43 3.34 -11.76 -4.64
C SER A 43 2.77 -12.07 -6.03
N GLU A 44 2.46 -13.34 -6.26
CA GLU A 44 1.77 -13.84 -7.45
C GLU A 44 0.25 -13.68 -7.36
N GLU A 45 -0.28 -13.25 -6.21
CA GLU A 45 -1.70 -13.02 -6.05
C GLU A 45 -2.24 -12.01 -7.07
N LYS A 46 -3.44 -12.31 -7.58
CA LYS A 46 -4.10 -11.46 -8.56
C LYS A 46 -4.59 -10.20 -7.88
N ARG A 47 -4.06 -9.07 -8.32
CA ARG A 47 -4.54 -7.74 -7.94
C ARG A 47 -5.95 -7.52 -8.51
N THR A 48 -6.67 -6.57 -7.91
CA THR A 48 -7.94 -6.09 -8.46
C THR A 48 -7.81 -5.76 -9.95
N ARG A 49 -8.86 -6.05 -10.71
CA ARG A 49 -8.95 -5.67 -12.12
C ARG A 49 -9.44 -4.24 -12.31
N ILE A 50 -9.84 -3.56 -11.22
CA ILE A 50 -10.38 -2.21 -11.24
C ILE A 50 -9.22 -1.23 -11.49
N THR A 51 -9.16 -0.70 -12.71
CA THR A 51 -8.03 0.11 -13.16
C THR A 51 -8.06 1.55 -12.63
N GLU A 52 -9.23 2.07 -12.27
CA GLU A 52 -9.41 3.41 -11.73
C GLU A 52 -8.67 3.60 -10.41
N TRP A 53 -8.45 2.51 -9.67
CA TRP A 53 -7.79 2.50 -8.37
C TRP A 53 -6.26 2.46 -8.46
N ARG A 54 -5.70 2.30 -9.67
CA ARG A 54 -4.26 2.12 -9.87
C ARG A 54 -3.49 3.39 -9.50
N ALA A 55 -2.66 3.29 -8.48
CA ALA A 55 -1.69 4.32 -8.14
C ALA A 55 -0.34 4.11 -8.86
N ARG A 56 0.27 5.21 -9.32
CA ARG A 56 1.67 5.24 -9.80
C ARG A 56 2.50 6.09 -8.83
N THR A 57 3.72 5.64 -8.56
CA THR A 57 4.67 6.38 -7.73
C THR A 57 6.08 6.28 -8.32
N SER A 58 6.94 7.21 -7.92
CA SER A 58 8.38 7.17 -8.14
C SER A 58 9.06 7.14 -6.78
N LEU A 59 10.08 6.29 -6.62
CA LEU A 59 10.79 6.12 -5.36
C LEU A 59 12.26 6.48 -5.55
N ALA A 60 12.80 7.26 -4.62
CA ALA A 60 14.24 7.41 -4.48
C ALA A 60 14.76 6.23 -3.68
N VAL A 61 15.75 5.53 -4.22
CA VAL A 61 16.34 4.34 -3.59
C VAL A 61 17.85 4.43 -3.71
N ASP A 62 18.57 3.97 -2.69
CA ASP A 62 20.02 3.94 -2.72
C ASP A 62 20.55 3.05 -3.87
N ALA A 63 21.37 3.64 -4.73
CA ALA A 63 21.86 2.96 -5.93
C ALA A 63 22.81 1.80 -5.60
N SER A 64 23.55 1.90 -4.49
CA SER A 64 24.49 0.84 -4.08
C SER A 64 23.74 -0.38 -3.54
N ALA A 65 22.66 -0.17 -2.78
CA ALA A 65 21.76 -1.22 -2.30
C ALA A 65 21.08 -1.95 -3.46
N VAL A 66 20.52 -1.21 -4.44
CA VAL A 66 19.92 -1.82 -5.65
C VAL A 66 20.96 -2.65 -6.42
N SER A 67 22.18 -2.13 -6.56
CA SER A 67 23.26 -2.84 -7.26
C SER A 67 23.70 -4.10 -6.52
N ALA A 68 23.70 -4.09 -5.19
CA ALA A 68 24.02 -5.25 -4.37
C ALA A 68 22.94 -6.34 -4.52
N LEU A 69 21.66 -5.97 -4.46
CA LEU A 69 20.54 -6.88 -4.71
C LEU A 69 20.61 -7.51 -6.11
N LEU A 70 20.84 -6.71 -7.16
CA LEU A 70 21.00 -7.20 -8.53
C LEU A 70 22.09 -8.26 -8.60
N ARG A 71 23.29 -7.96 -8.10
CA ARG A 71 24.42 -8.90 -8.15
C ARG A 71 24.16 -10.20 -7.38
N ALA A 72 23.43 -10.12 -6.27
CA ALA A 72 23.16 -11.28 -5.42
C ALA A 72 22.03 -12.16 -5.95
N TYR A 73 20.96 -11.57 -6.48
CA TYR A 73 19.70 -12.27 -6.76
C TYR A 73 19.27 -12.26 -8.22
N ASP A 74 19.84 -11.39 -9.06
CA ASP A 74 19.60 -11.32 -10.50
C ASP A 74 20.88 -10.98 -11.29
N PRO A 75 21.89 -11.88 -11.27
CA PRO A 75 23.19 -11.61 -11.90
C PRO A 75 23.11 -11.51 -13.43
N LEU A 76 21.99 -11.93 -14.04
CA LEU A 76 21.74 -11.84 -15.48
C LEU A 76 20.94 -10.59 -15.87
N ASP A 77 20.52 -9.76 -14.90
CA ASP A 77 19.75 -8.52 -15.11
C ASP A 77 18.48 -8.76 -15.94
N VAL A 78 17.77 -9.86 -15.67
CA VAL A 78 16.54 -10.23 -16.39
C VAL A 78 15.28 -9.63 -15.75
N LEU A 79 15.34 -9.31 -14.46
CA LEU A 79 14.26 -8.69 -13.72
C LEU A 79 14.36 -7.17 -13.82
N SER A 80 13.20 -6.51 -13.89
CA SER A 80 13.19 -5.06 -13.75
C SER A 80 13.62 -4.65 -12.33
N LYS A 81 14.26 -3.48 -12.18
CA LYS A 81 14.55 -2.89 -10.86
C LYS A 81 13.31 -2.80 -9.97
N TRP A 82 12.14 -2.57 -10.57
CA TRP A 82 10.87 -2.55 -9.84
C TRP A 82 10.52 -3.93 -9.26
N THR A 83 10.80 -5.02 -9.97
CA THR A 83 10.58 -6.38 -9.47
C THR A 83 11.37 -6.64 -8.19
N LEU A 84 12.61 -6.13 -8.10
CA LEU A 84 13.46 -6.29 -6.92
C LEU A 84 12.95 -5.53 -5.70
N ILE A 85 12.34 -4.37 -5.91
CA ILE A 85 11.85 -3.48 -4.85
C ILE A 85 10.44 -3.88 -4.40
N ARG A 86 9.59 -4.28 -5.36
CA ARG A 86 8.16 -4.43 -5.16
C ARG A 86 7.81 -5.45 -4.09
N GLY A 87 8.55 -6.56 -4.00
CA GLY A 87 8.26 -7.59 -2.99
C GLY A 87 8.44 -7.13 -1.55
N GLN A 88 9.29 -6.13 -1.30
CA GLN A 88 9.41 -5.52 0.02
C GLN A 88 8.33 -4.45 0.27
N LEU A 89 7.94 -3.71 -0.76
CA LEU A 89 7.02 -2.58 -0.62
C LEU A 89 5.55 -2.99 -0.62
N GLU A 90 5.15 -3.92 -1.48
CA GLU A 90 3.75 -4.31 -1.68
C GLU A 90 3.07 -4.82 -0.40
N PRO A 91 3.72 -5.68 0.43
CA PRO A 91 3.15 -6.08 1.72
C PRO A 91 2.94 -4.91 2.67
N ARG A 92 3.85 -3.93 2.69
CA ARG A 92 3.69 -2.72 3.50
C ARG A 92 2.49 -1.90 3.04
N VAL A 93 2.30 -1.76 1.72
CA VAL A 93 1.15 -1.04 1.17
C VAL A 93 -0.16 -1.73 1.56
N TRP A 94 -0.23 -3.06 1.51
CA TRP A 94 -1.43 -3.79 1.93
C TRP A 94 -1.75 -3.57 3.40
N ALA A 95 -0.75 -3.68 4.28
CA ALA A 95 -0.92 -3.42 5.70
C ALA A 95 -1.41 -1.99 5.99
N GLU A 96 -0.93 -0.99 5.23
CA GLU A 96 -1.37 0.40 5.39
C GLU A 96 -2.78 0.65 4.84
N ILE A 97 -3.23 -0.13 3.84
CA ILE A 97 -4.64 -0.07 3.41
C ILE A 97 -5.53 -0.63 4.52
N ASP A 98 -5.18 -1.80 5.07
CA ASP A 98 -5.94 -2.41 6.17
C ASP A 98 -6.02 -1.44 7.36
N ALA A 99 -4.90 -0.83 7.76
CA ALA A 99 -4.87 0.16 8.84
C ALA A 99 -5.75 1.40 8.56
N ILE A 100 -5.78 1.91 7.32
CA ILE A 100 -6.65 3.03 6.96
C ILE A 100 -8.12 2.62 6.99
N LEU A 101 -8.44 1.42 6.52
CA LEU A 101 -9.82 0.91 6.54
C LEU A 101 -10.33 0.76 7.98
N ASP A 102 -9.49 0.24 8.87
CA ASP A 102 -9.78 0.17 10.31
C ASP A 102 -10.00 1.58 10.90
N GLU A 103 -9.11 2.54 10.61
CA GLU A 103 -9.26 3.94 11.06
C GLU A 103 -10.56 4.60 10.56
N ILE A 104 -10.99 4.29 9.34
CA ILE A 104 -12.27 4.78 8.77
C ILE A 104 -13.45 4.16 9.51
N ALA A 105 -13.41 2.84 9.75
CA ALA A 105 -14.47 2.12 10.46
C ALA A 105 -14.61 2.62 11.91
N ASP A 106 -13.50 2.80 12.63
CA ASP A 106 -13.47 3.33 14.00
C ASP A 106 -14.08 4.73 14.06
N ARG A 107 -13.74 5.60 13.10
CA ARG A 107 -14.31 6.95 13.01
C ARG A 107 -15.81 6.93 12.73
N ALA A 108 -16.29 5.99 11.92
CA ALA A 108 -17.72 5.85 11.63
C ALA A 108 -18.51 5.31 12.84
N ALA A 109 -17.88 4.51 13.69
CA ALA A 109 -18.48 3.96 14.91
C ALA A 109 -18.49 4.95 16.10
N ALA A 110 -17.60 5.93 16.11
CA ALA A 110 -17.56 6.96 17.15
C ALA A 110 -18.81 7.87 17.08
N PRO A 111 -19.48 8.17 18.22
CA PRO A 111 -20.56 9.15 18.24
C PRO A 111 -20.02 10.49 17.73
N GLN A 112 -20.61 11.05 16.67
CA GLN A 112 -20.36 12.45 16.34
C GLN A 112 -20.96 13.29 17.48
N GLU A 113 -20.12 13.74 18.41
CA GLU A 113 -20.49 14.78 19.36
C GLU A 113 -20.85 16.03 18.56
N VAL A 114 -22.15 16.24 18.36
CA VAL A 114 -22.70 17.47 17.77
C VAL A 114 -22.41 18.59 18.77
N PRO A 115 -21.65 19.64 18.41
CA PRO A 115 -21.48 20.78 19.30
C PRO A 115 -22.85 21.42 19.49
N ASP A 116 -23.33 21.44 20.73
CA ASP A 116 -24.58 22.08 21.13
C ASP A 116 -24.44 23.60 20.88
N GLU A 117 -25.06 24.12 19.82
CA GLU A 117 -25.11 25.56 19.57
C GLU A 117 -25.95 26.22 20.69
N PRO A 118 -25.44 27.29 21.33
CA PRO A 118 -26.19 27.94 22.40
C PRO A 118 -27.40 28.67 21.80
N ARG A 119 -28.60 28.17 22.10
CA ARG A 119 -29.87 28.87 21.87
C ARG A 119 -29.81 30.25 22.54
N THR A 120 -29.97 31.30 21.75
CA THR A 120 -30.34 32.64 22.22
C THR A 120 -31.71 33.01 21.65
#